data_AF-A0AAD6B0M1-F1
#
_entry.id   AF-A0AAD6B0M1-F1
#
_cell.length_a   1.000
_cell.length_b   1.000
_cell.length_c   1.000
_cell.angle_alpha   90.00
_cell.angle_beta   90.00
_cell.angle_gamma   90.00
#
_symmetry.space_group_name_H-M   'P 1'
#
loop_
_entity.id
_entity.type
_entity.pdbx_description
1 polymer ?
#
loop_
_entity_poly.entity_id
_entity_poly.type
_entity_poly.pdbx_seq_one_letter_code
_entity_poly.pdbx_strand_id
1 'polypeptide(L)'
;MVQTAGTLTVEQIYQDRDKFASLVREVASPDVGRMGIEILSFTIKDVYDKVDYLSSLGKAQTAAVQRDADIGVAEAERDAGIREAECKREMMDVKFLADTKMADSKRELEMQKASFNQEVNTKKAEAQLAYELQAAKEQQKIRLEEIEIEVVQRKKQIIIEDKEITRTEKELTATVKRPAEAEAYKMQQLAEGRKIKAVLTAQAEADKIRLIGEAEASSIEQYGEAANAKTALVLEALPMIASAVAAPLARTGEIVILSGEGSRVTGELNRLLAELPVTVNALTGVDLTKIEQQQKAFQQNEIVAQAHPRLLWDGW
;
A
#
# COMPACT_ATOMS: atom_id res chain seq x y z
N MET A 1 -107.23 -103.47 -29.04
CA MET A 1 -106.00 -102.63 -29.02
C MET A 1 -106.23 -101.17 -28.67
N VAL A 2 -107.36 -100.52 -29.00
CA VAL A 2 -107.56 -99.08 -28.71
C VAL A 2 -107.75 -98.78 -27.20
N GLN A 3 -108.16 -99.76 -26.38
CA GLN A 3 -108.57 -99.53 -24.99
C GLN A 3 -107.40 -99.38 -24.00
N THR A 4 -106.20 -99.91 -24.30
CA THR A 4 -104.99 -99.80 -23.46
C THR A 4 -104.19 -98.52 -23.66
N ALA A 5 -104.39 -97.82 -24.77
CA ALA A 5 -103.71 -96.56 -25.05
C ALA A 5 -104.28 -95.36 -24.27
N GLY A 6 -105.44 -95.52 -23.61
CA GLY A 6 -106.13 -94.43 -22.91
C GLY A 6 -105.75 -94.23 -21.42
N THR A 7 -104.96 -95.14 -20.82
CA THR A 7 -104.65 -95.11 -19.38
C THR A 7 -103.27 -94.55 -19.04
N LEU A 8 -102.38 -94.40 -20.02
CA LEU A 8 -101.03 -93.86 -19.85
C LEU A 8 -100.90 -92.52 -20.58
N THR A 9 -100.14 -91.58 -20.01
CA THR A 9 -99.86 -90.30 -20.67
C THR A 9 -98.78 -90.46 -21.74
N VAL A 10 -98.72 -89.52 -22.69
CA VAL A 10 -97.78 -89.55 -23.82
C VAL A 10 -96.32 -89.54 -23.33
N GLU A 11 -96.04 -88.86 -22.22
CA GLU A 11 -94.72 -88.79 -21.59
C GLU A 11 -94.32 -90.13 -20.99
N GLN A 12 -95.24 -90.84 -20.32
CA GLN A 12 -94.97 -92.14 -19.71
C GLN A 12 -94.71 -93.22 -20.77
N ILE A 13 -95.44 -93.17 -21.90
CA ILE A 13 -95.19 -94.06 -23.04
C ILE A 13 -93.79 -93.82 -23.64
N TYR A 14 -93.31 -92.57 -23.61
CA TYR A 14 -92.00 -92.22 -24.15
C TYR A 14 -90.84 -92.53 -23.18
N GLN A 15 -91.03 -92.28 -21.87
CA GLN A 15 -90.05 -92.57 -20.83
C GLN A 15 -89.84 -94.07 -20.64
N ASP A 16 -90.93 -94.86 -20.59
CA ASP A 16 -90.88 -96.30 -20.30
C ASP A 16 -91.56 -97.14 -21.39
N ARG A 17 -90.87 -97.29 -22.52
CA ARG A 17 -91.35 -98.03 -23.70
C ARG A 17 -91.61 -99.52 -23.40
N ASP A 18 -90.77 -100.14 -22.59
CA ASP A 18 -90.88 -101.57 -22.26
C ASP A 18 -92.12 -101.88 -21.41
N LYS A 19 -92.50 -100.93 -20.55
CA LYS A 19 -93.69 -101.05 -19.70
C LYS A 19 -94.97 -100.97 -20.53
N PHE A 20 -95.03 -100.04 -21.49
CA PHE A 20 -96.15 -99.96 -22.44
C PHE A 20 -96.25 -101.23 -23.31
N ALA A 21 -95.13 -101.72 -23.84
CA ALA A 21 -95.09 -102.93 -24.66
C ALA A 21 -95.60 -104.17 -23.91
N SER A 22 -95.22 -104.31 -22.63
CA SER A 22 -95.65 -105.41 -21.76
C SER A 22 -97.16 -105.36 -21.51
N LEU A 23 -97.72 -104.18 -21.21
CA LEU A 23 -99.14 -103.99 -20.96
C LEU A 23 -100.01 -104.29 -22.19
N VAL A 24 -99.55 -103.88 -23.39
CA VAL A 24 -100.25 -104.17 -24.65
C VAL A 24 -100.23 -105.68 -24.95
N ARG A 25 -99.12 -106.36 -24.69
CA ARG A 25 -99.02 -107.83 -24.83
C ARG A 25 -100.02 -108.54 -23.92
N GLU A 26 -100.07 -108.16 -22.65
CA GLU A 26 -100.94 -108.78 -21.66
C GLU A 26 -102.43 -108.69 -22.08
N VAL A 27 -102.86 -107.53 -22.56
CA VAL A 27 -104.26 -107.33 -22.97
C VAL A 27 -104.58 -107.96 -24.33
N ALA A 28 -103.64 -108.02 -25.27
CA ALA A 28 -103.88 -108.59 -26.59
C ALA A 28 -103.76 -110.12 -26.64
N SER A 29 -102.98 -110.73 -25.73
CA SER A 29 -102.70 -112.18 -25.75
C SER A 29 -103.97 -113.06 -25.70
N PRO A 30 -104.99 -112.77 -24.87
CA PRO A 30 -106.22 -113.58 -24.84
C PRO A 30 -107.03 -113.52 -26.15
N ASP A 31 -107.02 -112.37 -26.83
CA ASP A 31 -107.82 -112.15 -28.04
C ASP A 31 -107.22 -112.89 -29.25
N VAL A 32 -105.91 -112.81 -29.45
CA VAL A 32 -105.23 -113.55 -30.53
C VAL A 32 -105.16 -115.06 -30.25
N GLY A 33 -105.11 -115.45 -28.97
CA GLY A 33 -105.11 -116.85 -28.56
C GLY A 33 -106.39 -117.58 -28.96
N ARG A 34 -107.56 -116.91 -28.90
CA ARG A 34 -108.83 -117.48 -29.38
C ARG A 34 -108.85 -117.72 -30.89
N MET A 35 -108.00 -117.05 -31.65
CA MET A 35 -107.81 -117.25 -33.08
C MET A 35 -106.73 -118.30 -33.41
N GLY A 36 -106.08 -118.88 -32.39
CA GLY A 36 -105.01 -119.87 -32.55
C GLY A 36 -103.64 -119.26 -32.87
N ILE A 37 -103.43 -117.98 -32.58
CA ILE A 37 -102.17 -117.26 -32.85
C ILE A 37 -101.51 -116.85 -31.52
N GLU A 38 -100.20 -117.08 -31.39
CA GLU A 38 -99.40 -116.64 -30.23
C GLU A 38 -98.48 -115.47 -30.60
N ILE A 39 -98.42 -114.45 -29.74
CA ILE A 39 -97.49 -113.33 -29.89
C ILE A 39 -96.14 -113.74 -29.31
N LEU A 40 -95.13 -113.95 -30.16
CA LEU A 40 -93.76 -114.26 -29.73
C LEU A 40 -93.07 -113.03 -29.11
N SER A 41 -93.08 -111.91 -29.84
CA SER A 41 -92.49 -110.64 -29.40
C SER A 41 -93.35 -109.46 -29.84
N PHE A 42 -93.37 -108.42 -29.00
CA PHE A 42 -93.97 -107.13 -29.31
C PHE A 42 -92.94 -106.05 -29.00
N THR A 43 -92.45 -105.40 -30.05
CA THR A 43 -91.50 -104.30 -29.94
C THR A 43 -92.10 -103.06 -30.58
N ILE A 44 -92.04 -101.94 -29.88
CA ILE A 44 -92.45 -100.65 -30.42
C ILE A 44 -91.38 -100.21 -31.41
N LYS A 45 -91.79 -100.00 -32.67
CA LYS A 45 -90.86 -99.52 -33.70
C LYS A 45 -90.67 -98.01 -33.59
N ASP A 46 -91.73 -97.25 -33.84
CA ASP A 46 -91.71 -95.79 -33.83
C ASP A 46 -92.98 -95.23 -33.19
N VAL A 47 -92.85 -94.13 -32.45
CA VAL A 47 -93.98 -93.38 -31.87
C VAL A 47 -94.00 -92.02 -32.57
N TYR A 48 -95.06 -91.77 -33.32
CA TYR A 48 -95.26 -90.52 -34.04
C TYR A 48 -96.41 -89.74 -33.43
N ASP A 49 -96.18 -88.45 -33.20
CA ASP A 49 -97.22 -87.50 -32.85
C ASP A 49 -97.59 -86.65 -34.07
N LYS A 50 -98.88 -86.31 -34.20
CA LYS A 50 -99.40 -85.44 -35.27
C LYS A 50 -99.22 -83.95 -34.95
N VAL A 51 -99.06 -83.57 -33.68
CA VAL A 51 -99.09 -82.17 -33.21
C VAL A 51 -97.72 -81.67 -32.71
N ASP A 52 -96.63 -82.41 -32.98
CA ASP A 52 -95.24 -82.06 -32.62
C ASP A 52 -95.01 -81.75 -31.13
N TYR A 53 -95.83 -82.32 -30.24
CA TYR A 53 -95.78 -82.12 -28.79
C TYR A 53 -94.46 -82.63 -28.18
N LEU A 54 -94.01 -83.81 -28.62
CA LEU A 54 -92.78 -84.45 -28.12
C LEU A 54 -91.51 -83.64 -28.47
N SER A 55 -91.47 -83.06 -29.66
CA SER A 55 -90.40 -82.16 -30.10
C SER A 55 -90.34 -80.90 -29.24
N SER A 56 -91.51 -80.33 -28.91
CA SER A 56 -91.61 -79.14 -28.07
C SER A 56 -91.18 -79.40 -26.62
N LEU A 57 -91.52 -80.55 -26.05
CA LEU A 57 -91.05 -80.96 -24.72
C LEU A 57 -89.53 -81.13 -24.67
N GLY A 58 -88.94 -81.72 -25.72
CA GLY A 58 -87.49 -81.84 -25.87
C GLY A 58 -86.79 -80.48 -25.90
N LYS A 59 -87.34 -79.51 -26.65
CA LYS A 59 -86.79 -78.14 -26.72
C LYS A 59 -86.80 -77.43 -25.36
N ALA A 60 -87.84 -77.62 -24.55
CA ALA A 60 -87.93 -77.02 -23.22
C ALA A 60 -86.88 -77.62 -22.26
N GLN A 61 -86.71 -78.95 -22.29
CA GLN A 61 -85.73 -79.64 -21.46
C GLN A 61 -84.28 -79.31 -21.88
N THR A 62 -83.97 -79.26 -23.18
CA THR A 62 -82.64 -78.87 -23.64
C THR A 62 -82.31 -77.42 -23.31
N ALA A 63 -83.29 -76.51 -23.40
CA ALA A 63 -83.12 -75.12 -22.98
C ALA A 63 -82.88 -74.97 -21.47
N ALA A 64 -83.53 -75.80 -20.64
CA ALA A 64 -83.31 -75.82 -19.20
C ALA A 64 -81.90 -76.32 -18.84
N VAL A 65 -81.47 -77.45 -19.41
CA VAL A 65 -80.12 -77.99 -19.19
C VAL A 65 -79.04 -77.02 -19.68
N GLN A 66 -79.23 -76.39 -20.84
CA GLN A 66 -78.28 -75.40 -21.34
C GLN A 66 -78.21 -74.18 -20.41
N ARG A 67 -79.36 -73.68 -19.93
CA ARG A 67 -79.39 -72.57 -18.97
C ARG A 67 -78.66 -72.92 -17.68
N ASP A 68 -78.88 -74.10 -17.12
CA ASP A 68 -78.24 -74.52 -15.88
C ASP A 68 -76.73 -74.71 -16.07
N ALA A 69 -76.31 -75.21 -17.23
CA ALA A 69 -74.89 -75.28 -17.60
C ALA A 69 -74.28 -73.88 -17.73
N ASP A 70 -74.97 -72.95 -18.39
CA ASP A 70 -74.50 -71.56 -18.56
C ASP A 70 -74.40 -70.84 -17.20
N ILE A 71 -75.36 -71.06 -16.29
CA ILE A 71 -75.31 -70.55 -14.91
C ILE A 71 -74.10 -71.13 -14.17
N GLY A 72 -73.88 -72.45 -14.27
CA GLY A 72 -72.73 -73.10 -13.63
C GLY A 72 -71.39 -72.58 -14.15
N VAL A 73 -71.26 -72.33 -15.46
CA VAL A 73 -70.07 -71.70 -16.04
C VAL A 73 -69.89 -70.28 -15.54
N ALA A 74 -70.95 -69.46 -15.54
CA ALA A 74 -70.89 -68.08 -15.08
C ALA A 74 -70.53 -67.96 -13.58
N GLU A 75 -71.06 -68.85 -12.74
CA GLU A 75 -70.70 -68.89 -11.32
C GLU A 75 -69.24 -69.30 -11.11
N ALA A 76 -68.76 -70.31 -11.85
CA ALA A 76 -67.37 -70.74 -11.79
C ALA A 76 -66.40 -69.64 -12.27
N GLU A 77 -66.73 -68.94 -13.36
CA GLU A 77 -65.96 -67.80 -13.86
C GLU A 77 -65.95 -66.62 -12.87
N ARG A 78 -67.10 -66.30 -12.27
CA ARG A 78 -67.19 -65.26 -11.24
C ARG A 78 -66.31 -65.59 -10.04
N ASP A 79 -66.40 -66.81 -9.53
CA ASP A 79 -65.67 -67.23 -8.33
C ASP A 79 -64.16 -67.34 -8.60
N ALA A 80 -63.78 -67.78 -9.81
CA ALA A 80 -62.39 -67.73 -10.28
C ALA A 80 -61.88 -66.29 -10.38
N GLY A 81 -62.68 -65.37 -10.94
CA GLY A 81 -62.34 -63.95 -11.06
C GLY A 81 -62.18 -63.25 -9.71
N ILE A 82 -63.05 -63.54 -8.74
CA ILE A 82 -62.93 -63.01 -7.37
C ILE A 82 -61.63 -63.50 -6.73
N ARG A 83 -61.35 -64.80 -6.79
CA ARG A 83 -60.14 -65.36 -6.19
C ARG A 83 -58.87 -64.85 -6.87
N GLU A 84 -58.89 -64.69 -8.19
CA GLU A 84 -57.78 -64.09 -8.93
C GLU A 84 -57.56 -62.62 -8.52
N ALA A 85 -58.63 -61.82 -8.38
CA ALA A 85 -58.55 -60.44 -7.94
C ALA A 85 -58.02 -60.32 -6.50
N GLU A 86 -58.45 -61.20 -5.59
CA GLU A 86 -57.95 -61.27 -4.21
C GLU A 86 -56.46 -61.61 -4.17
N CYS A 87 -56.03 -62.65 -4.88
CA CYS A 87 -54.61 -63.01 -4.96
C CYS A 87 -53.77 -61.89 -5.58
N LYS A 88 -54.29 -61.19 -6.60
CA LYS A 88 -53.61 -60.03 -7.19
C LYS A 88 -53.49 -58.87 -6.21
N ARG A 89 -54.54 -58.58 -5.44
CA ARG A 89 -54.52 -57.54 -4.40
C ARG A 89 -53.47 -57.85 -3.34
N GLU A 90 -53.47 -59.06 -2.81
CA GLU A 90 -52.50 -59.48 -1.79
C GLU A 90 -51.05 -59.46 -2.32
N MET A 91 -50.83 -59.93 -3.56
CA MET A 91 -49.53 -59.83 -4.22
C MET A 91 -49.07 -58.37 -4.36
N MET A 92 -49.96 -57.48 -4.80
CA MET A 92 -49.67 -56.05 -4.93
C MET A 92 -49.34 -55.42 -3.57
N ASP A 93 -50.11 -55.75 -2.53
CA ASP A 93 -49.88 -55.25 -1.16
C ASP A 93 -48.48 -55.67 -0.65
N VAL A 94 -48.11 -56.95 -0.82
CA VAL A 94 -46.76 -57.46 -0.46
C VAL A 94 -45.68 -56.77 -1.29
N LYS A 95 -45.91 -56.57 -2.59
CA LYS A 95 -44.96 -55.89 -3.47
C LYS A 95 -44.74 -54.43 -3.06
N PHE A 96 -45.82 -53.68 -2.81
CA PHE A 96 -45.71 -52.28 -2.36
C PHE A 96 -45.02 -52.16 -0.99
N LEU A 97 -45.27 -53.09 -0.07
CA LEU A 97 -44.56 -53.14 1.21
C LEU A 97 -43.06 -53.41 1.01
N ALA A 98 -42.70 -54.33 0.11
CA ALA A 98 -41.30 -54.60 -0.22
C ALA A 98 -40.64 -53.37 -0.87
N ASP A 99 -41.30 -52.76 -1.86
CA ASP A 99 -40.81 -51.58 -2.55
C ASP A 99 -40.62 -50.38 -1.59
N THR A 100 -41.56 -50.19 -0.66
CA THR A 100 -41.46 -49.16 0.40
C THR A 100 -40.24 -49.42 1.29
N LYS A 101 -40.06 -50.65 1.77
CA LYS A 101 -38.88 -51.01 2.60
C LYS A 101 -37.56 -50.83 1.84
N MET A 102 -37.52 -51.14 0.55
CA MET A 102 -36.34 -50.92 -0.28
C MET A 102 -36.05 -49.43 -0.46
N ALA A 103 -37.08 -48.63 -0.71
CA ALA A 103 -36.95 -47.18 -0.83
C ALA A 103 -36.46 -46.53 0.47
N ASP A 104 -37.01 -46.95 1.62
CA ASP A 104 -36.59 -46.48 2.94
C ASP A 104 -35.13 -46.85 3.22
N SER A 105 -34.74 -48.12 2.97
CA SER A 105 -33.36 -48.57 3.15
C SER A 105 -32.38 -47.81 2.25
N LYS A 106 -32.78 -47.52 1.01
CA LYS A 106 -31.99 -46.73 0.06
C LYS A 106 -31.85 -45.28 0.55
N ARG A 107 -32.94 -44.66 1.00
CA ARG A 107 -32.93 -43.30 1.55
C ARG A 107 -32.01 -43.21 2.76
N GLU A 108 -32.10 -44.17 3.68
CA GLU A 108 -31.26 -44.23 4.88
C GLU A 108 -29.78 -44.34 4.51
N LEU A 109 -29.44 -45.25 3.59
CA LEU A 109 -28.07 -45.42 3.10
C LEU A 109 -27.52 -44.15 2.43
N GLU A 110 -28.32 -43.46 1.62
CA GLU A 110 -27.90 -42.19 1.01
C GLU A 110 -27.77 -41.06 2.05
N MET A 111 -28.62 -41.02 3.07
CA MET A 111 -28.52 -40.07 4.18
C MET A 111 -27.24 -40.29 5.00
N GLN A 112 -26.93 -41.55 5.32
CA GLN A 112 -25.70 -41.90 6.02
C GLN A 112 -24.46 -41.56 5.19
N LYS A 113 -24.45 -41.87 3.88
CA LYS A 113 -23.38 -41.44 2.97
C LYS A 113 -23.20 -39.93 2.96
N ALA A 114 -24.29 -39.17 2.89
CA ALA A 114 -24.25 -37.72 2.92
C ALA A 114 -23.67 -37.20 4.25
N SER A 115 -24.08 -37.78 5.38
CA SER A 115 -23.54 -37.46 6.71
C SER A 115 -22.03 -37.72 6.79
N PHE A 116 -21.57 -38.90 6.35
CA PHE A 116 -20.15 -39.23 6.34
C PHE A 116 -19.36 -38.32 5.39
N ASN A 117 -19.90 -38.00 4.22
CA ASN A 117 -19.27 -37.06 3.30
C ASN A 117 -19.15 -35.66 3.91
N GLN A 118 -20.19 -35.19 4.60
CA GLN A 118 -20.15 -33.92 5.32
C GLN A 118 -19.07 -33.95 6.42
N GLU A 119 -18.99 -35.01 7.21
CA GLU A 119 -17.98 -35.16 8.26
C GLU A 119 -16.56 -35.21 7.68
N VAL A 120 -16.34 -36.02 6.65
CA VAL A 120 -15.05 -36.11 5.93
C VAL A 120 -14.66 -34.75 5.34
N ASN A 121 -15.59 -34.03 4.72
CA ASN A 121 -15.32 -32.70 4.16
C ASN A 121 -15.02 -31.67 5.24
N THR A 122 -15.75 -31.71 6.36
CA THR A 122 -15.50 -30.83 7.51
C THR A 122 -14.10 -31.09 8.08
N LYS A 123 -13.73 -32.35 8.30
CA LYS A 123 -12.41 -32.74 8.79
C LYS A 123 -11.29 -32.40 7.81
N LYS A 124 -11.51 -32.56 6.51
CA LYS A 124 -10.57 -32.11 5.47
C LYS A 124 -10.38 -30.59 5.47
N ALA A 125 -11.47 -29.83 5.55
CA ALA A 125 -11.41 -28.36 5.62
C ALA A 125 -10.70 -27.89 6.90
N GLU A 126 -11.01 -28.50 8.05
CA GLU A 126 -10.30 -28.25 9.33
C GLU A 126 -8.81 -28.54 9.21
N ALA A 127 -8.44 -29.70 8.63
CA ALA A 127 -7.05 -30.08 8.44
C ALA A 127 -6.31 -29.12 7.51
N GLN A 128 -6.94 -28.67 6.43
CA GLN A 128 -6.37 -27.70 5.50
C GLN A 128 -6.19 -26.33 6.15
N LEU A 129 -7.20 -25.82 6.85
CA LEU A 129 -7.10 -24.57 7.60
C LEU A 129 -6.03 -24.64 8.69
N ALA A 130 -5.92 -25.77 9.39
CA ALA A 130 -4.85 -25.99 10.37
C ALA A 130 -3.46 -25.96 9.73
N TYR A 131 -3.31 -26.59 8.56
CA TYR A 131 -2.05 -26.55 7.80
C TYR A 131 -1.70 -25.12 7.35
N GLU A 132 -2.65 -24.40 6.76
CA GLU A 132 -2.47 -23.01 6.33
C GLU A 132 -2.16 -22.08 7.51
N LEU A 133 -2.84 -22.25 8.65
CA LEU A 133 -2.57 -21.49 9.87
C LEU A 133 -1.16 -21.76 10.40
N GLN A 134 -0.70 -23.02 10.39
CA GLN A 134 0.66 -23.35 10.82
C GLN A 134 1.70 -22.76 9.87
N ALA A 135 1.48 -22.83 8.55
CA ALA A 135 2.35 -22.20 7.57
C ALA A 135 2.45 -20.67 7.79
N ALA A 136 1.31 -20.01 8.04
CA ALA A 136 1.28 -18.58 8.34
C ALA A 136 2.01 -18.22 9.64
N LYS A 137 1.87 -19.03 10.70
CA LYS A 137 2.62 -18.85 11.96
C LYS A 137 4.11 -19.00 11.78
N GLU A 138 4.55 -20.02 11.03
CA GLU A 138 5.97 -20.21 10.76
C GLU A 138 6.52 -19.06 9.91
N GLN A 139 5.75 -18.59 8.92
CA GLN A 139 6.14 -17.43 8.13
C GLN A 139 6.21 -16.14 8.95
N GLN A 140 5.30 -15.95 9.92
CA GLN A 140 5.39 -14.85 10.89
C GLN A 140 6.68 -14.95 11.71
N LYS A 141 7.04 -16.15 12.17
CA LYS A 141 8.28 -16.40 12.93
C LYS A 141 9.53 -16.12 12.09
N ILE A 142 9.56 -16.58 10.84
CA ILE A 142 10.65 -16.27 9.88
C ILE A 142 10.77 -14.76 9.71
N ARG A 143 9.67 -14.03 9.48
CA ARG A 143 9.69 -12.58 9.34
C ARG A 143 10.20 -11.86 10.59
N LEU A 144 9.85 -12.33 11.79
CA LEU A 144 10.36 -11.76 13.03
C LEU A 144 11.88 -11.91 13.12
N GLU A 145 12.40 -13.09 12.76
CA GLU A 145 13.84 -13.34 12.70
C GLU A 145 14.53 -12.49 11.61
N GLU A 146 13.91 -12.34 10.44
CA GLU A 146 14.41 -11.47 9.36
C GLU A 146 14.56 -10.01 9.82
N ILE A 147 13.56 -9.49 10.53
CA ILE A 147 13.60 -8.14 11.10
C ILE A 147 14.73 -8.03 12.14
N GLU A 148 14.94 -9.06 12.96
CA GLU A 148 16.04 -9.07 13.92
C GLU A 148 17.41 -9.03 13.23
N ILE A 149 17.58 -9.82 12.16
CA ILE A 149 18.78 -9.78 11.32
C ILE A 149 18.97 -8.37 10.73
N GLU A 150 17.91 -7.74 10.20
CA GLU A 150 17.98 -6.37 9.65
C GLU A 150 18.38 -5.35 10.71
N VAL A 151 17.81 -5.44 11.93
CA VAL A 151 18.17 -4.55 13.04
C VAL A 151 19.63 -4.71 13.43
N VAL A 152 20.14 -5.95 13.49
CA VAL A 152 21.55 -6.22 13.78
C VAL A 152 22.45 -5.67 12.67
N GLN A 153 22.10 -5.86 11.40
CA GLN A 153 22.83 -5.29 10.26
C GLN A 153 22.87 -3.77 10.31
N ARG A 154 21.71 -3.11 10.51
CA ARG A 154 21.62 -1.65 10.59
C ARG A 154 22.39 -1.10 11.80
N LYS A 155 22.34 -1.76 12.96
CA LYS A 155 23.17 -1.39 14.12
C LYS A 155 24.67 -1.47 13.80
N LYS A 156 25.11 -2.54 13.13
CA LYS A 156 26.52 -2.66 12.69
C LYS A 156 26.90 -1.56 11.71
N GLN A 157 26.00 -1.19 10.81
CA GLN A 157 26.24 -0.10 9.86
C GLN A 157 26.40 1.24 10.55
N ILE A 158 25.54 1.57 11.52
CA ILE A 158 25.68 2.78 12.35
C ILE A 158 27.04 2.80 13.07
N ILE A 159 27.50 1.66 13.60
CA ILE A 159 28.82 1.57 14.25
C ILE A 159 29.97 1.84 13.26
N ILE A 160 29.84 1.39 12.01
CA ILE A 160 30.84 1.65 10.96
C ILE A 160 30.83 3.14 10.59
N GLU A 161 29.65 3.73 10.39
CA GLU A 161 29.48 5.14 10.07
C GLU A 161 30.02 6.04 11.19
N ASP A 162 29.73 5.73 12.46
CA ASP A 162 30.27 6.46 13.61
C ASP A 162 31.81 6.38 13.66
N LYS A 163 32.38 5.20 13.34
CA LYS A 163 33.83 5.06 13.19
C LYS A 163 34.39 5.87 12.03
N GLU A 164 33.65 6.01 10.94
CA GLU A 164 34.06 6.84 9.80
C GLU A 164 33.98 8.33 10.13
N ILE A 165 32.94 8.77 10.85
CA ILE A 165 32.82 10.14 11.39
C ILE A 165 33.98 10.44 12.33
N THR A 166 34.30 9.55 13.27
CA THR A 166 35.43 9.76 14.18
C THR A 166 36.78 9.75 13.47
N ARG A 167 36.96 8.96 12.39
CA ARG A 167 38.16 9.03 11.53
C ARG A 167 38.25 10.37 10.82
N THR A 168 37.18 10.79 10.16
CA THR A 168 37.14 12.04 9.39
C THR A 168 37.26 13.28 10.29
N GLU A 169 36.68 13.26 11.49
CA GLU A 169 36.86 14.33 12.48
C GLU A 169 38.33 14.45 12.92
N LYS A 170 39.02 13.31 13.14
CA LYS A 170 40.45 13.31 13.45
C LYS A 170 41.29 13.81 12.28
N GLU A 171 40.97 13.41 11.06
CA GLU A 171 41.62 13.90 9.84
C GLU A 171 41.43 15.42 9.68
N LEU A 172 40.21 15.93 9.80
CA LEU A 172 39.89 17.37 9.74
C LEU A 172 40.58 18.15 10.86
N THR A 173 40.62 17.59 12.07
CA THR A 173 41.32 18.20 13.20
C THR A 173 42.81 18.32 12.90
N ALA A 174 43.42 17.26 12.35
CA ALA A 174 44.83 17.26 12.00
C ALA A 174 45.17 18.18 10.81
N THR A 175 44.35 18.20 9.76
CA THR A 175 44.65 18.90 8.50
C THR A 175 44.16 20.35 8.48
N VAL A 176 43.02 20.66 9.10
CA VAL A 176 42.41 22.00 9.04
C VAL A 176 42.57 22.75 10.36
N LYS A 177 42.11 22.16 11.48
CA LYS A 177 42.13 22.88 12.77
C LYS A 177 43.55 23.15 13.27
N ARG A 178 44.42 22.14 13.30
CA ARG A 178 45.78 22.32 13.85
C ARG A 178 46.63 23.35 13.07
N PRO A 179 46.64 23.36 11.72
CA PRO A 179 47.34 24.42 10.99
C PRO A 179 46.68 25.79 11.19
N ALA A 180 45.35 25.87 11.18
CA ALA A 180 44.64 27.13 11.43
C ALA A 180 44.93 27.68 12.84
N GLU A 181 44.96 26.83 13.86
CA GLU A 181 45.35 27.19 15.24
C GLU A 181 46.82 27.64 15.30
N ALA A 182 47.72 26.94 14.60
CA ALA A 182 49.13 27.32 14.54
C ALA A 182 49.34 28.67 13.82
N GLU A 183 48.61 28.94 12.75
CA GLU A 183 48.62 30.23 12.05
C GLU A 183 48.01 31.35 12.89
N ALA A 184 46.87 31.09 13.53
CA ALA A 184 46.24 32.04 14.45
C ALA A 184 47.18 32.40 15.60
N TYR A 185 47.84 31.41 16.20
CA TYR A 185 48.84 31.64 17.25
C TYR A 185 50.03 32.44 16.73
N LYS A 186 50.57 32.10 15.56
CA LYS A 186 51.67 32.85 14.93
C LYS A 186 51.26 34.31 14.66
N MET A 187 50.04 34.54 14.18
CA MET A 187 49.51 35.87 13.91
C MET A 187 49.32 36.67 15.20
N GLN A 188 48.78 36.05 16.26
CA GLN A 188 48.68 36.67 17.59
C GLN A 188 50.05 37.07 18.12
N GLN A 189 51.04 36.17 18.07
CA GLN A 189 52.40 36.48 18.51
C GLN A 189 53.07 37.58 17.67
N LEU A 190 52.82 37.61 16.36
CA LEU A 190 53.28 38.71 15.49
C LEU A 190 52.60 40.03 15.84
N ALA A 191 51.30 40.02 16.11
CA ALA A 191 50.54 41.21 16.50
C ALA A 191 50.99 41.73 17.88
N GLU A 192 51.22 40.84 18.83
CA GLU A 192 51.73 41.18 20.16
C GLU A 192 53.18 41.70 20.09
N GLY A 193 54.03 41.08 19.29
CA GLY A 193 55.37 41.59 18.99
C GLY A 193 55.34 42.98 18.34
N ARG A 194 54.39 43.24 17.42
CA ARG A 194 54.18 44.58 16.83
C ARG A 194 53.71 45.58 17.88
N LYS A 195 52.77 45.19 18.75
CA LYS A 195 52.29 46.03 19.85
C LYS A 195 53.44 46.40 20.80
N ILE A 196 54.25 45.43 21.20
CA ILE A 196 55.42 45.66 22.07
C ILE A 196 56.43 46.56 21.37
N LYS A 197 56.75 46.32 20.09
CA LYS A 197 57.64 47.21 19.31
C LYS A 197 57.09 48.64 19.23
N ALA A 198 55.79 48.81 18.99
CA ALA A 198 55.15 50.12 18.94
C ALA A 198 55.22 50.84 20.31
N VAL A 199 54.98 50.13 21.41
CA VAL A 199 55.12 50.69 22.76
C VAL A 199 56.57 51.08 23.05
N LEU A 200 57.54 50.20 22.77
CA LEU A 200 58.96 50.48 22.99
C LEU A 200 59.49 51.63 22.14
N THR A 201 59.06 51.74 20.87
CA THR A 201 59.43 52.86 20.00
C THR A 201 58.81 54.17 20.47
N ALA A 202 57.52 54.17 20.83
CA ALA A 202 56.87 55.34 21.42
C ALA A 202 57.53 55.78 22.74
N GLN A 203 57.97 54.83 23.56
CA GLN A 203 58.67 55.11 24.81
C GLN A 203 60.09 55.63 24.58
N ALA A 204 60.82 55.07 23.61
CA ALA A 204 62.12 55.58 23.20
C ALA A 204 62.03 56.98 22.58
N GLU A 205 60.99 57.28 21.79
CA GLU A 205 60.72 58.63 21.28
C GLU A 205 60.36 59.60 22.41
N ALA A 206 59.52 59.18 23.36
CA ALA A 206 59.22 59.97 24.55
C ALA A 206 60.47 60.28 25.37
N ASP A 207 61.35 59.29 25.58
CA ASP A 207 62.63 59.49 26.26
C ASP A 207 63.58 60.40 25.47
N LYS A 208 63.63 60.28 24.14
CA LYS A 208 64.40 61.18 23.26
C LYS A 208 63.91 62.62 23.39
N ILE A 209 62.60 62.85 23.34
CA ILE A 209 62.01 64.18 23.51
C ILE A 209 62.32 64.73 24.90
N ARG A 210 62.20 63.91 25.94
CA ARG A 210 62.53 64.31 27.32
C ARG A 210 64.00 64.73 27.45
N LEU A 211 64.93 63.93 26.90
CA LEU A 211 66.36 64.23 26.91
C LEU A 211 66.71 65.52 26.12
N ILE A 212 66.10 65.73 24.95
CA ILE A 212 66.28 66.96 24.17
C ILE A 212 65.70 68.15 24.94
N GLY A 213 64.51 68.01 25.53
CA GLY A 213 63.89 69.05 26.35
C GLY A 213 64.71 69.39 27.60
N GLU A 214 65.31 68.41 28.27
CA GLU A 214 66.24 68.63 29.39
C GLU A 214 67.52 69.35 28.92
N ALA A 215 68.08 68.97 27.77
CA ALA A 215 69.26 69.61 27.20
C ALA A 215 69.00 71.06 26.73
N GLU A 216 67.84 71.31 26.13
CA GLU A 216 67.38 72.66 25.73
C GLU A 216 67.07 73.50 26.96
N ALA A 217 66.41 72.96 27.99
CA ALA A 217 66.17 73.64 29.26
C ALA A 217 67.48 74.03 29.94
N SER A 218 68.46 73.12 29.99
CA SER A 218 69.79 73.42 30.55
C SER A 218 70.55 74.44 29.71
N SER A 219 70.40 74.43 28.38
CA SER A 219 70.98 75.46 27.50
C SER A 219 70.35 76.82 27.74
N ILE A 220 69.02 76.91 27.89
CA ILE A 220 68.30 78.16 28.20
C ILE A 220 68.70 78.69 29.59
N GLU A 221 68.88 77.81 30.58
CA GLU A 221 69.34 78.19 31.92
C GLU A 221 70.74 78.83 31.88
N GLN A 222 71.69 78.23 31.14
CA GLN A 222 73.02 78.81 30.94
C GLN A 222 72.99 80.14 30.16
N TYR A 223 72.09 80.28 29.17
CA TYR A 223 71.87 81.56 28.50
C TYR A 223 71.20 82.61 29.41
N GLY A 224 70.35 82.19 30.35
CA GLY A 224 69.76 83.03 31.38
C GLY A 224 70.79 83.57 32.39
N GLU A 225 71.77 82.76 32.78
CA GLU A 225 72.87 83.21 33.63
C GLU A 225 73.79 84.20 32.92
N ALA A 226 74.04 84.03 31.62
CA ALA A 226 74.80 84.99 30.81
C ALA A 226 74.05 86.33 30.59
N ALA A 227 72.71 86.32 30.56
CA ALA A 227 71.91 87.53 30.47
C ALA A 227 71.96 88.37 31.76
N ASN A 228 71.97 87.72 32.93
CA ASN A 228 72.08 88.37 34.24
C ASN A 228 73.47 89.01 34.48
N ALA A 229 74.55 88.40 33.97
CA ALA A 229 75.89 89.00 34.05
C ALA A 229 76.05 90.27 33.20
N LYS A 230 75.35 90.38 32.06
CA LYS A 230 75.35 91.59 31.21
C LYS A 230 74.54 92.74 31.79
N THR A 231 73.55 92.49 32.65
CA THR A 231 72.73 93.56 33.24
C THR A 231 73.41 94.25 34.43
N ALA A 232 74.33 93.59 35.13
CA ALA A 232 75.09 94.19 36.23
C ALA A 232 76.14 95.22 35.76
N LEU A 233 76.79 94.97 34.62
CA LEU A 233 77.85 95.84 34.09
C LEU A 233 77.32 97.16 33.51
N VAL A 234 76.04 97.18 33.08
CA VAL A 234 75.35 98.39 32.58
C VAL A 234 74.92 99.31 33.74
N LEU A 235 74.68 98.78 34.94
CA LEU A 235 74.27 99.56 36.11
C LEU A 235 75.42 100.36 36.77
N GLU A 236 76.65 99.86 36.71
CA GLU A 236 77.84 100.54 37.30
C GLU A 236 78.39 101.70 36.44
N ALA A 237 78.17 101.67 35.11
CA ALA A 237 78.68 102.69 34.19
C ALA A 237 77.74 103.92 34.01
N LEU A 238 76.51 103.85 34.51
CA LEU A 238 75.47 104.89 34.36
C LEU A 238 75.82 106.26 34.98
N PRO A 239 76.50 106.36 36.15
CA PRO A 239 76.86 107.65 36.72
C PRO A 239 77.93 108.41 35.90
N MET A 240 78.81 107.69 35.19
CA MET A 240 79.89 108.32 34.40
C MET A 240 79.39 108.84 33.04
N ILE A 241 78.42 108.17 32.41
CA ILE A 241 77.84 108.61 31.14
C ILE A 241 76.88 109.79 31.36
N ALA A 242 76.14 109.85 32.47
CA ALA A 242 75.27 110.99 32.79
C ALA A 242 76.04 112.32 32.99
N SER A 243 77.29 112.26 33.49
CA SER A 243 78.18 113.43 33.64
C SER A 243 78.79 113.88 32.29
N ALA A 244 79.14 112.94 31.41
CA ALA A 244 79.76 113.24 30.11
C ALA A 244 78.78 113.74 29.04
N VAL A 245 77.48 113.40 29.14
CA VAL A 245 76.43 113.79 28.18
C VAL A 245 75.82 115.17 28.49
N ALA A 246 75.90 115.68 29.72
CA ALA A 246 75.41 117.02 30.07
C ALA A 246 76.35 118.15 29.61
N ALA A 247 77.63 117.86 29.35
CA ALA A 247 78.65 118.84 29.00
C ALA A 247 78.46 119.54 27.63
N PRO A 248 77.96 118.91 26.55
CA PRO A 248 77.83 119.58 25.25
C PRO A 248 76.45 120.21 24.99
N LEU A 249 75.42 119.96 25.82
CA LEU A 249 74.09 120.56 25.64
C LEU A 249 73.99 122.02 26.14
N ALA A 250 74.98 122.50 26.91
CA ALA A 250 75.05 123.89 27.36
C ALA A 250 75.63 124.85 26.29
N ARG A 251 76.11 124.32 25.15
CA ARG A 251 76.81 125.12 24.14
C ARG A 251 76.50 124.62 22.73
N THR A 252 75.29 124.86 22.25
CA THR A 252 74.97 125.17 20.84
C THR A 252 73.47 125.45 20.72
N GLY A 253 73.12 126.64 20.22
CA GLY A 253 71.76 127.02 19.88
C GLY A 253 71.50 126.73 18.40
N GLU A 254 70.33 126.16 18.13
CA GLU A 254 69.79 125.79 16.81
C GLU A 254 70.46 124.61 16.08
N ILE A 255 69.75 123.48 16.05
CA ILE A 255 69.88 122.48 14.99
C ILE A 255 68.54 122.42 14.26
N VAL A 256 68.60 122.80 12.98
CA VAL A 256 67.54 122.75 11.98
C VAL A 256 67.24 121.30 11.61
N ILE A 257 65.97 120.93 11.64
CA ILE A 257 65.49 119.60 11.21
C ILE A 257 65.48 119.57 9.68
N LEU A 258 66.41 118.80 9.09
CA LEU A 258 66.35 118.42 7.67
C LEU A 258 65.84 116.98 7.58
N SER A 259 64.58 116.87 7.19
CA SER A 259 63.93 115.65 6.75
C SER A 259 64.35 115.35 5.31
N GLY A 260 65.01 114.21 5.09
CA GLY A 260 65.21 113.53 3.80
C GLY A 260 65.44 112.05 4.11
N GLU A 261 64.48 111.14 3.85
CA GLU A 261 64.17 110.54 2.53
C GLU A 261 65.43 109.89 1.96
N GLY A 262 65.68 108.58 2.03
CA GLY A 262 64.81 107.40 2.11
C GLY A 262 65.18 106.47 0.96
N SER A 263 66.28 105.71 1.07
CA SER A 263 66.67 104.74 0.03
C SER A 263 67.31 103.47 0.61
N ARG A 264 66.62 102.36 0.32
CA ARG A 264 67.07 100.97 0.28
C ARG A 264 67.28 100.27 1.63
N VAL A 265 66.30 99.45 1.98
CA VAL A 265 66.35 97.97 2.06
C VAL A 265 64.95 97.54 2.50
N THR A 266 64.08 97.10 1.58
CA THR A 266 62.84 96.34 1.87
C THR A 266 62.11 95.87 0.60
N GLY A 267 62.86 95.45 -0.43
CA GLY A 267 62.30 94.83 -1.65
C GLY A 267 62.34 93.29 -1.66
N GLU A 268 63.04 92.65 -0.71
CA GLU A 268 63.31 91.21 -0.74
C GLU A 268 62.30 90.35 0.04
N LEU A 269 61.27 90.95 0.63
CA LEU A 269 60.26 90.23 1.44
C LEU A 269 59.06 89.69 0.65
N ASN A 270 58.79 90.15 -0.58
CA ASN A 270 57.63 89.69 -1.34
C ASN A 270 57.90 88.55 -2.34
N ARG A 271 59.15 88.07 -2.47
CA ARG A 271 59.50 86.91 -3.32
C ARG A 271 59.52 85.57 -2.55
N LEU A 272 59.36 85.61 -1.22
CA LEU A 272 59.40 84.43 -0.34
C LEU A 272 58.01 83.92 0.09
N LEU A 273 56.92 84.56 -0.36
CA LEU A 273 55.54 84.22 0.01
C LEU A 273 54.67 83.72 -1.17
N ALA A 274 55.26 83.47 -2.33
CA ALA A 274 54.67 82.76 -3.47
C ALA A 274 55.79 81.90 -4.09
N GLU A 275 55.79 80.57 -4.16
CA GLU A 275 54.70 79.62 -4.35
C GLU A 275 55.00 78.34 -3.54
N LEU A 276 54.07 78.04 -2.63
CA LEU A 276 54.01 76.90 -1.73
C LEU A 276 53.38 75.58 -2.28
N PRO A 277 53.37 75.22 -3.60
CA PRO A 277 52.88 73.89 -4.00
C PRO A 277 53.76 73.04 -4.93
N VAL A 278 55.11 73.06 -4.84
CA VAL A 278 55.98 72.14 -5.64
C VAL A 278 56.94 71.29 -4.81
N THR A 279 57.23 71.63 -3.55
CA THR A 279 58.17 70.87 -2.70
C THR A 279 57.57 69.62 -2.04
N VAL A 280 56.24 69.51 -1.96
CA VAL A 280 55.57 68.29 -1.44
C VAL A 280 55.59 67.14 -2.47
N ASN A 281 55.71 67.46 -3.77
CA ASN A 281 55.84 66.47 -4.85
C ASN A 281 57.18 65.72 -4.82
N ALA A 282 58.26 66.35 -4.32
CA ALA A 282 59.58 65.72 -4.26
C ALA A 282 59.76 64.77 -3.06
N LEU A 283 58.90 64.86 -2.03
CA LEU A 283 59.12 64.16 -0.75
C LEU A 283 58.16 62.98 -0.49
N THR A 284 57.09 62.82 -1.27
CA THR A 284 56.07 61.77 -1.01
C THR A 284 55.82 60.80 -2.16
N GLY A 285 56.38 61.02 -3.36
CA GLY A 285 56.34 60.05 -4.46
C GLY A 285 54.95 59.68 -4.97
N VAL A 286 53.90 60.42 -4.58
CA VAL A 286 52.52 60.19 -5.03
C VAL A 286 52.10 61.33 -5.95
N ASP A 287 52.01 61.03 -7.25
CA ASP A 287 51.50 61.92 -8.28
C ASP A 287 49.96 61.81 -8.31
N LEU A 288 49.27 62.77 -7.70
CA LEU A 288 47.79 62.82 -7.63
C LEU A 288 47.11 63.01 -9.01
N THR A 289 47.88 63.23 -10.07
CA THR A 289 47.39 63.33 -11.45
C THR A 289 47.17 61.97 -12.14
N LYS A 290 47.58 60.85 -11.52
CA LYS A 290 47.33 59.49 -12.06
C LYS A 290 46.09 58.79 -11.49
N ILE A 291 45.42 59.39 -10.50
CA ILE A 291 44.24 58.78 -9.84
C ILE A 291 42.96 59.00 -10.66
N GLU A 292 42.86 60.07 -11.45
CA GLU A 292 41.69 60.30 -12.33
C GLU A 292 41.68 59.44 -13.61
N GLN A 293 42.83 58.89 -14.04
CA GLN A 293 42.89 58.02 -15.22
C GLN A 293 42.63 56.54 -14.91
N GLN A 294 42.73 56.10 -13.64
CA GLN A 294 42.41 54.71 -13.27
C GLN A 294 40.91 54.46 -12.98
N GLN A 295 40.10 55.49 -12.74
CA GLN A 295 38.64 55.32 -12.66
C GLN A 295 37.97 55.09 -14.02
N LYS A 296 38.57 55.58 -15.13
CA LYS A 296 38.06 55.30 -16.49
C LYS A 296 38.46 53.93 -17.05
N ALA A 297 39.48 53.28 -16.48
CA ALA A 297 39.89 51.93 -16.87
C ALA A 297 39.06 50.81 -16.22
N PHE A 298 38.29 51.10 -15.16
CA PHE A 298 37.44 50.13 -14.47
C PHE A 298 36.05 49.95 -15.12
N GLN A 299 35.60 50.92 -15.94
CA GLN A 299 34.30 50.87 -16.64
C GLN A 299 34.33 50.23 -18.04
N GLN A 300 35.51 49.90 -18.59
CA GLN A 300 35.63 49.35 -19.95
C GLN A 300 35.81 47.82 -19.99
N ASN A 301 35.98 47.13 -18.87
CA ASN A 301 36.27 45.69 -18.83
C ASN A 301 35.11 44.78 -18.35
N GLU A 302 33.90 45.33 -18.20
CA GLU A 302 32.71 44.55 -17.78
C GLU A 302 31.78 44.16 -18.96
N ILE A 303 32.17 44.42 -20.22
CA ILE A 303 31.30 44.18 -21.41
C ILE A 303 31.85 43.09 -22.36
N VAL A 304 32.97 42.42 -22.06
CA VAL A 304 33.57 41.44 -23.01
C VAL A 304 33.65 39.98 -22.46
N ALA A 305 33.03 39.67 -21.33
CA ALA A 305 33.08 38.30 -20.75
C ALA A 305 31.75 37.53 -20.73
N GLN A 306 30.73 37.95 -21.48
CA GLN A 306 29.50 37.18 -21.68
C GLN A 306 28.93 37.32 -23.10
N ALA A 307 29.48 36.56 -24.07
CA ALA A 307 28.78 36.16 -25.29
C ALA A 307 29.50 34.97 -25.98
N HIS A 308 29.00 33.77 -25.67
CA HIS A 308 29.12 32.42 -26.27
C HIS A 308 30.05 32.10 -27.47
N PRO A 309 30.47 30.82 -27.54
CA PRO A 309 30.16 30.03 -28.73
C PRO A 309 29.38 28.74 -28.45
N ARG A 310 28.42 28.48 -29.33
CA ARG A 310 27.46 27.37 -29.43
C ARG A 310 28.18 26.15 -30.00
N LEU A 311 28.26 25.03 -29.26
CA LEU A 311 28.74 23.75 -29.79
C LEU A 311 27.56 22.86 -30.18
N LEU A 312 27.68 22.28 -31.36
CA LEU A 312 26.78 21.35 -32.02
C LEU A 312 26.56 20.07 -31.19
N TRP A 313 25.30 19.61 -31.15
CA TRP A 313 24.93 18.22 -30.91
C TRP A 313 24.08 17.77 -32.10
N ASP A 314 24.66 16.94 -32.96
CA ASP A 314 23.94 15.97 -33.79
C ASP A 314 24.16 14.58 -33.16
N GLY A 315 23.11 13.78 -33.07
CA GLY A 315 23.18 12.41 -32.56
C GLY A 315 21.81 11.79 -32.22
N TRP A 316 20.99 11.59 -33.24
CA TRP A 316 20.17 10.37 -33.42
C TRP A 316 20.85 9.53 -34.50
#